data_AF-A0A354AXF7-F1
#
_entry.id   AF-A0A354AXF7-F1
#
_cell.length_a   1.000
_cell.length_b   1.000
_cell.length_c   1.000
_cell.angle_alpha   90.00
_cell.angle_beta   90.00
_cell.angle_gamma   90.00
#
_symmetry.space_group_name_H-M   'P 1'
#
loop_
_entity.id
_entity.type
_entity.pdbx_description
1 polymer ?
#
loop_
_entity_poly.entity_id
_entity_poly.type
_entity_poly.pdbx_seq_one_letter_code
_entity_poly.pdbx_strand_id
1 'polypeptide(L)'
;ADQLCGDFYARLLGLPPVVSDERSRSALGAIKEACFEAFAGGRLGVANGLRRDGTPLDPNGTHPLEVWTGINFGLAAYYRLMGDTSTALAICTAVVDQVYSGGLQFRTPEAITAVNTFRACHYLRAMAIWALWATHTNWQPIPGAERPASGQGP
;
A
#
# COMPACT_ATOMS: atom_id res chain seq x y z
N ALA A 1 -6.48 2.15 7.72
CA ALA A 1 -5.98 1.67 6.42
C ALA A 1 -6.32 0.21 6.14
N ASP A 2 -5.91 -0.75 6.98
CA ASP A 2 -5.85 -2.17 6.60
C ASP A 2 -7.08 -3.03 6.99
N GLN A 3 -8.25 -2.39 7.18
CA GLN A 3 -9.43 -3.05 7.75
C GLN A 3 -10.04 -4.16 6.86
N LEU A 4 -9.66 -4.21 5.58
CA LEU A 4 -10.12 -5.21 4.61
C LEU A 4 -8.98 -6.08 4.05
N CYS A 5 -7.88 -6.26 4.80
CA CYS A 5 -6.75 -7.08 4.33
C CYS A 5 -7.16 -8.52 3.98
N GLY A 6 -8.10 -9.12 4.72
CA GLY A 6 -8.63 -10.45 4.42
C GLY A 6 -9.40 -10.50 3.10
N ASP A 7 -10.20 -9.48 2.79
CA ASP A 7 -10.93 -9.39 1.52
C ASP A 7 -9.99 -9.13 0.34
N PHE A 8 -8.97 -8.29 0.55
CA PHE A 8 -7.89 -8.09 -0.42
C PHE A 8 -7.22 -9.41 -0.79
N TYR A 9 -6.77 -10.20 0.19
CA TYR A 9 -6.12 -11.48 -0.07
C TYR A 9 -7.06 -12.50 -0.72
N ALA A 10 -8.32 -12.57 -0.29
CA ALA A 10 -9.30 -13.47 -0.91
C ALA A 10 -9.45 -13.17 -2.41
N ARG A 11 -9.64 -11.91 -2.77
CA ARG A 11 -9.77 -11.48 -4.17
C ARG A 11 -8.47 -11.67 -4.96
N LEU A 12 -7.32 -11.36 -4.37
CA LEU A 12 -6.01 -11.54 -5.00
C LEU A 12 -5.75 -13.00 -5.40
N LEU A 13 -6.24 -13.93 -4.58
CA LEU A 13 -6.12 -15.38 -4.80
C LEU A 13 -7.26 -15.97 -5.64
N GLY A 14 -8.19 -15.16 -6.14
CA GLY A 14 -9.37 -15.64 -6.90
C GLY A 14 -10.38 -16.41 -6.06
N LEU A 15 -10.35 -16.26 -4.73
CA LEU A 15 -11.34 -16.82 -3.81
C LEU A 15 -12.60 -15.94 -3.78
N PRO A 16 -13.75 -16.48 -3.31
CA PRO A 16 -14.95 -15.67 -3.08
C PRO A 16 -14.66 -14.47 -2.19
N PRO A 17 -15.22 -13.28 -2.50
CA PRO A 17 -15.09 -12.10 -1.65
C PRO A 17 -15.57 -12.35 -0.22
N VAL A 18 -14.87 -11.79 0.76
CA VAL A 18 -15.25 -11.87 2.18
C VAL A 18 -16.40 -10.91 2.48
N VAL A 19 -16.42 -9.77 1.79
CA VAL A 19 -17.50 -8.78 1.84
C VAL A 19 -18.00 -8.44 0.43
N SER A 20 -19.21 -7.89 0.33
CA SER A 20 -19.75 -7.48 -0.97
C SER A 20 -18.89 -6.41 -1.63
N ASP A 21 -18.95 -6.34 -2.96
CA ASP A 21 -18.27 -5.30 -3.74
C ASP A 21 -18.67 -3.89 -3.30
N GLU A 22 -19.95 -3.67 -3.01
CA GLU A 22 -20.46 -2.41 -2.52
C GLU A 22 -19.81 -2.01 -1.18
N ARG A 23 -19.73 -2.94 -0.22
CA ARG A 23 -19.09 -2.69 1.08
C ARG A 23 -17.59 -2.47 0.95
N SER A 24 -16.95 -3.21 0.05
CA SER A 24 -15.53 -3.04 -0.27
C SER A 24 -15.26 -1.64 -0.82
N ARG A 25 -16.03 -1.22 -1.82
CA ARG A 25 -15.93 0.11 -2.44
C ARG A 25 -16.25 1.23 -1.45
N SER A 26 -17.27 1.05 -0.61
CA SER A 26 -17.63 2.02 0.44
C SER A 26 -16.50 2.20 1.46
N ALA A 27 -15.93 1.09 1.95
CA ALA A 27 -14.83 1.13 2.91
C ALA A 27 -13.55 1.73 2.30
N LEU A 28 -13.23 1.37 1.05
CA LEU A 28 -12.12 1.97 0.30
C LEU A 28 -12.35 3.47 0.10
N GLY A 29 -13.55 3.91 -0.28
CA GLY A 29 -13.91 5.33 -0.36
C GLY A 29 -13.61 6.07 0.95
N ALA A 30 -14.06 5.54 2.08
CA ALA A 30 -13.80 6.13 3.39
C ALA A 30 -12.30 6.15 3.76
N ILE A 31 -11.53 5.11 3.39
CA ILE A 31 -10.08 5.09 3.59
C ILE A 31 -9.39 6.16 2.73
N LYS A 32 -9.79 6.28 1.46
CA LYS A 32 -9.25 7.28 0.53
C LYS A 32 -9.48 8.69 1.07
N GLU A 33 -10.72 9.01 1.43
CA GLU A 33 -11.09 10.35 1.90
C GLU A 33 -10.40 10.68 3.23
N ALA A 34 -10.56 9.84 4.25
CA ALA A 34 -10.12 10.17 5.60
C ALA A 34 -8.63 9.90 5.84
N CYS A 35 -8.11 8.78 5.35
CA CYS A 35 -6.75 8.32 5.68
C CYS A 35 -5.69 8.74 4.65
N PHE A 36 -6.09 9.17 3.45
CA PHE A 36 -5.17 9.58 2.39
C PHE A 36 -5.36 11.05 2.03
N GLU A 37 -6.50 11.43 1.45
CA GLU A 37 -6.73 12.80 0.95
C GLU A 37 -6.74 13.84 2.08
N ALA A 38 -7.48 13.60 3.16
CA ALA A 38 -7.48 14.47 4.33
C ALA A 38 -6.16 14.43 5.12
N PHE A 39 -5.35 13.38 4.96
CA PHE A 39 -4.07 13.24 5.64
C PHE A 39 -2.94 13.88 4.84
N ALA A 40 -2.55 15.09 5.25
CA ALA A 40 -1.47 15.85 4.60
C ALA A 40 -1.67 16.04 3.07
N GLY A 41 -2.93 16.03 2.59
CA GLY A 41 -3.25 16.14 1.17
C GLY A 41 -2.78 14.94 0.34
N GLY A 42 -2.68 13.74 0.93
CA GLY A 42 -2.19 12.53 0.28
C GLY A 42 -0.68 12.46 0.06
N ARG A 43 0.07 13.52 0.33
CA ARG A 43 1.52 13.58 0.05
C ARG A 43 2.35 12.57 0.85
N LEU A 44 1.82 12.09 1.96
CA LEU A 44 2.51 11.13 2.83
C LEU A 44 2.05 9.69 2.63
N GLY A 45 1.06 9.42 1.76
CA GLY A 45 0.41 8.11 1.73
C GLY A 45 -0.69 8.00 2.78
N VAL A 46 -1.15 6.77 3.01
CA VAL A 46 -2.31 6.46 3.85
C VAL A 46 -1.86 6.24 5.29
N ALA A 47 -2.40 7.04 6.21
CA ALA A 47 -2.22 6.86 7.64
C ALA A 47 -2.95 5.60 8.14
N ASN A 48 -2.42 4.96 9.19
CA ASN A 48 -2.97 3.72 9.72
C ASN A 48 -4.39 3.88 10.26
N GLY A 49 -4.68 4.97 10.98
CA GLY A 49 -5.99 5.18 11.59
C GLY A 49 -6.27 6.64 11.90
N LEU A 50 -7.28 7.18 11.24
CA LEU A 50 -7.82 8.52 11.49
C LEU A 50 -9.32 8.43 11.72
N ARG A 51 -9.89 9.47 12.33
CA ARG A 51 -11.33 9.70 12.38
C ARG A 51 -11.85 10.00 10.98
N ARG A 52 -13.17 9.93 10.79
CA ARG A 52 -13.81 10.23 9.49
C ARG A 52 -13.54 11.64 8.98
N ASP A 53 -13.28 12.58 9.87
CA ASP A 53 -12.90 13.96 9.54
C ASP A 53 -11.39 14.13 9.27
N GLY A 54 -10.62 13.02 9.23
CA GLY A 54 -9.17 13.02 9.03
C GLY A 54 -8.36 13.40 10.26
N THR A 55 -8.98 13.65 11.42
CA THR A 55 -8.25 14.00 12.63
C THR A 55 -7.71 12.78 13.37
N PRO A 56 -6.58 12.90 14.10
CA PRO A 56 -6.04 11.82 14.93
C PRO A 56 -7.05 11.34 15.99
N LEU A 57 -7.04 10.04 16.29
CA LEU A 57 -7.78 9.52 17.45
C LEU A 57 -7.19 10.07 18.76
N ASP A 58 -5.85 10.03 18.84
CA ASP A 58 -5.01 10.62 19.87
C ASP A 58 -3.89 11.43 19.16
N PRO A 59 -3.83 12.76 19.32
CA PRO A 59 -2.78 13.58 18.72
C PRO A 59 -1.35 13.21 19.14
N ASN A 60 -1.20 12.55 20.30
CA ASN A 60 0.10 12.08 20.81
C ASN A 60 0.35 10.60 20.45
N GLY A 61 -0.63 9.92 19.87
CA GLY A 61 -0.51 8.54 19.42
C GLY A 61 0.38 8.46 18.18
N THR A 62 1.52 7.78 18.29
CA THR A 62 2.49 7.69 17.19
C THR A 62 2.05 6.70 16.11
N HIS A 63 1.57 5.51 16.47
CA HIS A 63 1.22 4.46 15.50
C HIS A 63 0.05 4.79 14.55
N PRO A 64 -1.05 5.44 14.99
CA PRO A 64 -2.16 5.77 14.08
C PRO A 64 -1.79 6.78 12.99
N LEU A 65 -0.79 7.63 13.26
CA LEU A 65 -0.28 8.68 12.38
C LEU A 65 0.91 8.26 11.54
N GLU A 66 1.39 7.03 11.74
CA GLU A 66 2.41 6.44 10.89
C GLU A 66 1.81 5.99 9.55
N VAL A 67 2.65 6.09 8.53
CA VAL A 67 2.46 5.52 7.20
C VAL A 67 3.28 4.25 7.16
N TRP A 68 2.63 3.09 7.28
CA TRP A 68 3.33 1.80 7.15
C TRP A 68 3.51 1.46 5.68
N THR A 69 4.76 1.32 5.26
CA THR A 69 5.14 1.23 3.84
C THR A 69 4.49 0.03 3.16
N GLY A 70 4.56 -1.15 3.80
CA GLY A 70 3.95 -2.36 3.26
C GLY A 70 2.42 -2.35 3.22
N ILE A 71 1.77 -1.76 4.24
CA ILE A 71 0.30 -1.61 4.22
C ILE A 71 -0.11 -0.72 3.04
N ASN A 72 0.61 0.37 2.81
CA ASN A 72 0.32 1.28 1.71
C ASN A 72 0.46 0.60 0.35
N PHE A 73 1.51 -0.18 0.14
CA PHE A 73 1.68 -0.93 -1.10
C PHE A 73 0.63 -2.04 -1.28
N GLY A 74 0.29 -2.77 -0.21
CA GLY A 74 -0.80 -3.74 -0.23
C GLY A 74 -2.15 -3.09 -0.54
N LEU A 75 -2.43 -1.93 0.08
CA LEU A 75 -3.64 -1.17 -0.15
C LEU A 75 -3.70 -0.61 -1.59
N ALA A 76 -2.58 -0.11 -2.12
CA ALA A 76 -2.48 0.29 -3.52
C ALA A 76 -2.82 -0.89 -4.46
N ALA A 77 -2.29 -2.09 -4.20
CA ALA A 77 -2.64 -3.29 -4.94
C ALA A 77 -4.14 -3.61 -4.85
N TYR A 78 -4.75 -3.41 -3.68
CA TYR A 78 -6.18 -3.64 -3.50
C TYR A 78 -7.04 -2.63 -4.28
N TYR A 79 -6.72 -1.33 -4.24
CA TYR A 79 -7.39 -0.33 -5.09
C TYR A 79 -7.28 -0.69 -6.56
N ARG A 80 -6.08 -1.09 -7.01
CA ARG A 80 -5.84 -1.50 -8.39
C ARG A 80 -6.70 -2.72 -8.77
N LEU A 81 -6.82 -3.70 -7.87
CA LEU A 81 -7.64 -4.90 -8.05
C LEU A 81 -9.14 -4.56 -8.12
N MET A 82 -9.59 -3.57 -7.36
CA MET A 82 -10.98 -3.08 -7.36
C MET A 82 -11.31 -2.12 -8.51
N GLY A 83 -10.33 -1.84 -9.39
CA GLY A 83 -10.48 -1.03 -10.60
C GLY A 83 -10.11 0.44 -10.46
N ASP A 84 -9.65 0.88 -9.29
CA ASP A 84 -9.24 2.27 -9.04
C ASP A 84 -7.71 2.44 -9.20
N THR A 85 -7.27 2.51 -10.46
CA THR A 85 -5.85 2.61 -10.79
C THR A 85 -5.24 3.95 -10.40
N SER A 86 -6.00 5.05 -10.46
CA SER A 86 -5.47 6.39 -10.14
C SER A 86 -5.15 6.51 -8.66
N THR A 87 -6.06 6.08 -7.77
CA THR A 87 -5.81 6.06 -6.32
C THR A 87 -4.67 5.12 -5.98
N ALA A 88 -4.61 3.94 -6.60
CA ALA A 88 -3.54 2.97 -6.39
C ALA A 88 -2.14 3.56 -6.67
N LEU A 89 -1.98 4.18 -7.84
CA LEU A 89 -0.70 4.78 -8.22
C LEU A 89 -0.37 6.00 -7.35
N ALA A 90 -1.35 6.84 -7.00
CA ALA A 90 -1.13 7.98 -6.12
C ALA A 90 -0.60 7.57 -4.73
N ILE A 91 -1.19 6.53 -4.12
CA ILE A 91 -0.72 5.98 -2.83
C ILE A 91 0.71 5.44 -2.97
N CYS A 92 0.97 4.65 -4.02
CA CYS A 92 2.29 4.08 -4.25
C CYS A 92 3.36 5.16 -4.42
N THR A 93 3.10 6.15 -5.28
CA THR A 93 4.00 7.28 -5.54
C THR A 93 4.30 8.07 -4.26
N ALA A 94 3.29 8.37 -3.44
CA ALA A 94 3.51 9.10 -2.19
C ALA A 94 4.47 8.39 -1.22
N VAL A 95 4.44 7.06 -1.17
CA VAL A 95 5.39 6.28 -0.34
C VAL A 95 6.76 6.22 -1.01
N VAL A 96 6.84 5.98 -2.31
CA VAL A 96 8.10 5.95 -3.07
C VAL A 96 8.83 7.29 -2.94
N ASP A 97 8.12 8.41 -3.13
CA ASP A 97 8.69 9.75 -3.03
C ASP A 97 9.29 10.00 -1.65
N GLN A 98 8.60 9.62 -0.57
CA GLN A 98 9.16 9.74 0.78
C GLN A 98 10.41 8.87 0.99
N VAL A 99 10.44 7.65 0.44
CA VAL A 99 11.60 6.77 0.55
C VAL A 99 12.82 7.39 -0.15
N TYR A 100 12.65 7.85 -1.39
CA TYR A 100 13.76 8.37 -2.18
C TYR A 100 14.17 9.80 -1.77
N SER A 101 13.23 10.69 -1.48
CA SER A 101 13.54 12.04 -0.99
C SER A 101 14.07 12.04 0.44
N GLY A 102 13.68 11.05 1.26
CA GLY A 102 14.12 10.89 2.64
C GLY A 102 15.48 10.20 2.81
N GLY A 103 16.15 9.82 1.71
CA GLY A 103 17.43 9.10 1.78
C GLY A 103 17.30 7.68 2.34
N LEU A 104 16.15 7.04 2.13
CA LEU A 104 15.80 5.72 2.66
C LEU A 104 15.88 4.61 1.61
N GLN A 105 16.34 4.92 0.39
CA GLN A 105 16.62 3.92 -0.64
C GLN A 105 17.55 2.82 -0.10
N PHE A 106 17.25 1.57 -0.48
CA PHE A 106 17.95 0.35 -0.03
C PHE A 106 17.84 0.06 1.48
N ARG A 107 17.08 0.85 2.23
CA ARG A 107 16.84 0.68 3.66
C ARG A 107 15.41 1.03 4.06
N THR A 108 14.47 0.85 3.14
CA THR A 108 13.05 1.21 3.29
C THR A 108 12.51 0.77 4.65
N PRO A 109 11.95 1.69 5.44
CA PRO A 109 11.53 1.39 6.81
C PRO A 109 10.16 0.73 6.87
N GLU A 110 9.82 0.24 8.05
CA GLU A 110 8.46 -0.15 8.40
C GLU A 110 7.51 1.03 8.27
N ALA A 111 7.85 2.15 8.91
CA ALA A 111 6.98 3.29 9.03
C ALA A 111 7.72 4.60 8.75
N ILE A 112 7.01 5.55 8.15
CA ILE A 112 7.39 6.95 7.99
C ILE A 112 6.35 7.81 8.71
N THR A 113 6.78 8.88 9.36
CA THR A 113 5.91 9.81 10.09
C THR A 113 5.77 11.14 9.36
N ALA A 114 4.74 11.92 9.70
CA ALA A 114 4.52 13.24 9.13
C ALA A 114 5.62 14.28 9.41
N VAL A 115 6.47 14.04 10.41
CA VAL A 115 7.63 14.89 10.76
C VAL A 115 8.93 14.37 10.14
N ASN A 116 8.84 13.55 9.09
CA ASN A 116 9.96 12.98 8.35
C ASN A 116 10.93 12.15 9.22
N THR A 117 10.39 11.48 10.24
CA THR A 117 11.11 10.44 10.98
C THR A 117 10.66 9.07 10.51
N PHE A 118 11.43 8.03 10.83
CA PHE A 118 11.15 6.67 10.40
C PHE A 118 11.38 5.67 11.54
N ARG A 119 10.79 4.48 11.40
CA ARG A 119 10.95 3.38 12.34
C ARG A 119 11.33 2.10 11.60
N ALA A 120 12.34 1.40 12.13
CA ALA A 120 12.84 0.11 11.66
C ALA A 120 13.17 0.04 10.15
N CYS A 121 14.37 0.51 9.77
CA CYS A 121 14.91 0.36 8.41
C CYS A 121 15.12 -1.10 7.99
N HIS A 122 15.32 -1.31 6.68
CA HIS A 122 15.55 -2.61 6.06
C HIS A 122 14.40 -3.60 6.33
N TYR A 123 13.16 -3.11 6.23
CA TYR A 123 12.00 -3.87 6.66
C TYR A 123 11.34 -4.65 5.52
N LEU A 124 11.02 -5.91 5.78
CA LEU A 124 10.48 -6.83 4.77
C LEU A 124 9.15 -6.37 4.16
N ARG A 125 8.28 -5.73 4.96
CA ARG A 125 6.92 -5.37 4.54
C ARG A 125 6.87 -4.48 3.30
N ALA A 126 7.90 -3.69 3.02
CA ALA A 126 7.98 -2.88 1.80
C ALA A 126 7.95 -3.72 0.50
N MET A 127 8.28 -5.02 0.56
CA MET A 127 8.18 -5.94 -0.58
C MET A 127 6.73 -6.15 -1.07
N ALA A 128 5.72 -5.71 -0.31
CA ALA A 128 4.33 -5.69 -0.76
C ALA A 128 4.10 -4.87 -2.04
N ILE A 129 5.04 -4.01 -2.45
CA ILE A 129 5.00 -3.30 -3.75
C ILE A 129 4.84 -4.25 -4.95
N TRP A 130 5.34 -5.49 -4.85
CA TRP A 130 5.16 -6.49 -5.90
C TRP A 130 3.71 -6.94 -6.08
N ALA A 131 2.86 -6.84 -5.05
CA ALA A 131 1.43 -7.10 -5.21
C ALA A 131 0.77 -6.05 -6.13
N LEU A 132 1.25 -4.81 -6.12
CA LEU A 132 0.79 -3.79 -7.06
C LEU A 132 1.22 -4.12 -8.48
N TRP A 133 2.46 -4.58 -8.71
CA TRP A 133 2.87 -5.09 -10.02
C TRP A 133 1.96 -6.22 -10.50
N ALA A 134 1.75 -7.23 -9.66
CA ALA A 134 0.92 -8.39 -9.98
C ALA A 134 -0.52 -7.99 -10.35
N THR A 135 -1.17 -7.15 -9.55
CA THR A 135 -2.54 -6.68 -9.82
C THR A 135 -2.60 -5.70 -10.99
N HIS A 136 -1.55 -4.92 -11.24
CA HIS A 136 -1.50 -3.95 -12.33
C HIS A 136 -1.32 -4.62 -13.70
N THR A 137 -0.46 -5.64 -13.75
CA THR A 137 -0.09 -6.33 -14.98
C THR A 137 -0.87 -7.62 -15.21
N ASN A 138 -1.69 -8.04 -14.25
CA ASN A 138 -2.34 -9.36 -14.26
C ASN A 138 -1.30 -10.50 -14.23
N TRP A 139 -0.43 -10.48 -13.23
CA TRP A 139 0.60 -11.50 -12.97
C TRP A 139 1.58 -11.75 -14.11
N GLN A 140 1.84 -10.73 -14.94
CA GLN A 140 2.85 -10.88 -15.99
C GLN A 140 4.23 -11.10 -15.37
N PRO A 141 5.06 -11.99 -15.97
CA PRO A 141 6.45 -12.11 -15.59
C PRO A 141 7.14 -10.76 -15.62
N ILE A 142 8.05 -10.55 -14.68
CA ILE A 142 8.91 -9.37 -14.70
C ILE A 142 9.80 -9.50 -15.94
N PRO A 143 9.88 -8.47 -16.81
CA PRO A 143 10.76 -8.51 -17.97
C PRO A 143 12.19 -8.89 -17.57
N GLY A 144 12.75 -9.92 -18.21
CA GLY A 144 14.09 -10.44 -17.89
C GLY A 144 14.16 -11.42 -16.72
N ALA A 145 13.03 -11.78 -16.10
CA ALA A 145 12.94 -12.87 -15.12
C ALA A 145 12.62 -14.23 -15.76
N GLU A 146 12.70 -14.35 -17.10
CA GLU A 146 12.54 -15.64 -17.76
C GLU A 146 13.61 -16.62 -17.25
N ARG A 147 13.18 -17.78 -16.75
CA ARG A 147 14.13 -18.85 -16.45
C ARG A 147 14.63 -19.40 -17.79
N PRO A 148 15.96 -19.63 -17.95
CA PRO A 148 16.44 -20.42 -19.07
C PRO A 148 15.68 -21.74 -19.10
N ALA A 149 15.25 -22.17 -20.29
CA ALA A 149 14.62 -23.47 -20.44
C ALA A 149 15.56 -24.53 -19.83
N SER A 150 15.07 -25.27 -18.83
CA SER A 150 15.79 -26.40 -18.25
C SER A 150 16.02 -27.44 -19.35
N GLY A 151 17.18 -27.40 -20.00
CA GLY A 151 17.47 -28.26 -21.15
C GLY A 151 18.71 -27.91 -21.98
N GLN A 152 19.41 -26.79 -21.72
CA GLN A 152 20.72 -26.53 -22.32
C GLN A 152 21.75 -26.34 -21.21
N GLY A 153 22.31 -27.46 -20.75
CA GLY A 153 23.66 -27.45 -20.19
C GLY A 153 24.69 -27.33 -21.32
N PRO A 154 25.96 -27.05 -21.00
CA PRO A 154 27.06 -27.09 -21.96
C PRO A 154 27.23 -28.48 -22.61
#